data_AF-A0A354B5H5-F1
#
_entry.id   AF-A0A354B5H5-F1
#
_cell.length_a   1.000
_cell.length_b   1.000
_cell.length_c   1.000
_cell.angle_alpha   90.00
_cell.angle_beta   90.00
_cell.angle_gamma   90.00
#
_symmetry.space_group_name_H-M   'P 1'
#
loop_
_entity.id
_entity.type
_entity.pdbx_description
1 polymer ?
#
loop_
_entity_poly.entity_id
_entity_poly.type
_entity_poly.pdbx_seq_one_letter_code
_entity_poly.pdbx_strand_id
1 'polypeptide(L)'
;FQLQLEHYEKVEGTALSLEGKANQLSQMIRGNLPMAMQGMVVVPIFAGFDLTRGEGRLYEFDVTGGRYEEADHASTGSGSLHAGTVVKLGYRQGMDVGEVTDLAIEALFEAADEDSATGGPDPIRGIYPIVATITADGYTRISDDDLAARTQALIARRQGN
;
A
#
# COMPACT_ATOMS: atom_id res chain seq x y z
N PHE A 1 -6.66 13.04 -7.79
CA PHE A 1 -5.50 12.33 -8.36
C PHE A 1 -5.88 11.51 -9.60
N GLN A 2 -6.64 10.41 -9.51
CA GLN A 2 -7.03 9.60 -10.69
C GLN A 2 -7.60 10.43 -11.86
N LEU A 3 -8.60 11.30 -11.58
CA LEU A 3 -9.17 12.19 -12.58
C LEU A 3 -8.15 13.11 -13.27
N GLN A 4 -7.11 13.57 -12.57
CA GLN A 4 -6.06 14.40 -13.18
C GLN A 4 -5.16 13.57 -14.09
N LEU A 5 -4.84 12.33 -13.70
CA LEU A 5 -4.08 11.41 -14.55
C LEU A 5 -4.84 11.09 -15.84
N GLU A 6 -6.11 10.73 -15.72
CA GLU A 6 -6.98 10.46 -16.88
C GLU A 6 -7.19 11.69 -17.75
N HIS A 7 -7.31 12.88 -17.14
CA HIS A 7 -7.44 14.13 -17.89
C HIS A 7 -6.18 14.41 -18.71
N TYR A 8 -4.99 14.27 -18.11
CA TYR A 8 -3.72 14.44 -18.81
C TYR A 8 -3.62 13.48 -20.00
N GLU A 9 -3.92 12.20 -19.78
CA GLU A 9 -3.87 11.18 -20.84
C GLU A 9 -4.85 11.48 -21.98
N LYS A 10 -6.05 11.98 -21.66
CA LYS A 10 -7.05 12.39 -22.66
C LYS A 10 -6.61 13.62 -23.47
N VAL A 11 -5.86 14.54 -22.87
CA VAL A 11 -5.41 15.79 -23.51
C VAL A 11 -4.14 15.56 -24.35
N GLU A 12 -3.16 14.86 -23.79
CA GLU A 12 -1.83 14.66 -24.42
C GLU A 12 -1.78 13.39 -25.29
N GLY A 13 -2.78 12.51 -25.19
CA GLY A 13 -2.86 11.26 -25.97
C GLY A 13 -1.92 10.16 -25.49
N THR A 14 -1.14 10.40 -24.43
CA THR A 14 -0.22 9.43 -23.82
C THR A 14 -0.32 9.47 -22.31
N ALA A 15 -0.26 8.31 -21.66
CA ALA A 15 -0.22 8.22 -20.21
C ALA A 15 1.11 8.77 -19.65
N LEU A 16 1.05 9.40 -18.48
CA LEU A 16 2.25 9.77 -17.73
C LEU A 16 3.07 8.53 -17.36
N SER A 17 4.39 8.69 -17.37
CA SER A 17 5.30 7.72 -16.72
C SER A 17 4.95 7.59 -15.24
N LEU A 18 5.31 6.46 -14.63
CA LEU A 18 5.04 6.24 -13.20
C LEU A 18 5.68 7.31 -12.32
N GLU A 19 6.90 7.73 -12.68
CA GLU A 19 7.57 8.87 -12.04
C GLU A 19 6.82 10.19 -12.26
N GLY A 20 6.28 10.44 -13.45
CA GLY A 20 5.45 11.62 -13.74
C GLY A 20 4.17 11.64 -12.88
N LYS A 21 3.52 10.49 -12.70
CA LYS A 21 2.37 10.33 -11.79
C LYS A 21 2.77 10.63 -10.34
N ALA A 22 3.90 10.09 -9.88
CA ALA A 22 4.40 10.34 -8.53
C ALA A 22 4.77 11.82 -8.32
N ASN A 23 5.32 12.50 -9.34
CA ASN A 23 5.61 13.93 -9.30
C ASN A 23 4.33 14.78 -9.22
N GLN A 24 3.28 14.42 -9.96
CA GLN A 24 1.99 15.10 -9.81
C GLN A 24 1.41 14.93 -8.39
N LEU A 25 1.54 13.74 -7.80
CA LEU A 25 1.08 13.51 -6.43
C LEU A 25 1.87 14.36 -5.42
N SER A 26 3.19 14.48 -5.58
CA SER A 26 4.05 15.38 -4.79
C SER A 26 3.56 16.84 -4.82
N GLN A 27 3.17 17.34 -5.99
CA GLN A 27 2.62 18.70 -6.13
C GLN A 27 1.28 18.85 -5.40
N MET A 28 0.40 17.85 -5.46
CA MET A 28 -0.86 17.86 -4.72
C MET A 28 -0.63 17.90 -3.20
N ILE A 29 0.30 17.09 -2.69
CA ILE A 29 0.63 17.04 -1.25
C ILE A 29 1.20 18.39 -0.81
N ARG A 30 2.15 18.94 -1.57
CA ARG A 30 2.71 20.28 -1.29
C ARG A 30 1.63 21.35 -1.27
N GLY A 31 0.65 21.28 -2.17
CA GLY A 31 -0.50 22.18 -2.20
C GLY A 31 -1.37 22.10 -0.94
N ASN A 32 -1.36 20.97 -0.23
CA ASN A 32 -2.10 20.75 1.01
C ASN A 32 -1.33 21.18 2.28
N LEU A 33 -0.09 21.66 2.16
CA LEU A 33 0.75 22.03 3.31
C LEU A 33 0.08 23.02 4.29
N PRO A 34 -0.64 24.08 3.85
CA PRO A 34 -1.33 24.98 4.77
C PRO A 34 -2.39 24.26 5.64
N MET A 35 -3.10 23.29 5.06
CA MET A 35 -4.11 22.50 5.78
C MET A 35 -3.44 21.48 6.71
N ALA A 36 -2.32 20.89 6.30
CA ALA A 36 -1.52 20.00 7.14
C ALA A 36 -1.00 20.74 8.40
N MET A 37 -0.59 22.01 8.28
CA MET A 37 -0.22 22.87 9.41
C MET A 37 -1.38 23.15 10.37
N GLN A 38 -2.62 22.95 9.93
CA GLN A 38 -3.84 23.03 10.74
C GLN A 38 -4.29 21.66 11.27
N GLY A 39 -3.46 20.62 11.14
CA GLY A 39 -3.72 19.26 11.62
C GLY A 39 -4.41 18.33 10.61
N MET A 40 -4.72 18.80 9.40
CA MET A 40 -5.34 17.98 8.35
C MET A 40 -4.27 17.32 7.46
N VAL A 41 -3.46 16.49 8.10
CA VAL A 41 -2.30 15.82 7.47
C VAL A 41 -2.77 14.65 6.61
N VAL A 42 -2.25 14.56 5.40
CA VAL A 42 -2.46 13.43 4.48
C VAL A 42 -1.11 13.06 3.86
N VAL A 43 -0.66 11.83 4.11
CA VAL A 43 0.61 11.31 3.59
C VAL A 43 0.36 9.94 2.96
N PRO A 44 0.25 9.85 1.61
CA PRO A 44 0.01 8.59 0.92
C PRO A 44 1.28 7.78 0.72
N ILE A 45 1.11 6.51 0.40
CA ILE A 45 2.08 5.71 -0.35
C ILE A 45 1.57 5.58 -1.78
N PHE A 46 2.47 5.59 -2.76
CA PHE A 46 2.12 5.37 -4.17
C PHE A 46 2.93 4.22 -4.74
N ALA A 47 2.25 3.24 -5.32
CA ALA A 47 2.88 2.08 -5.95
C ALA A 47 2.36 1.90 -7.38
N GLY A 48 3.16 1.31 -8.24
CA GLY A 48 2.75 0.90 -9.57
C GLY A 48 3.78 0.02 -10.27
N PHE A 49 3.41 -0.50 -11.44
CA PHE A 49 4.32 -1.27 -12.28
C PHE A 49 4.84 -0.40 -13.42
N ASP A 50 6.16 -0.27 -13.53
CA ASP A 50 6.81 0.49 -14.60
C ASP A 50 7.01 -0.42 -15.81
N LEU A 51 6.14 -0.29 -16.81
CA LEU A 51 6.16 -1.09 -18.04
C LEU A 51 7.47 -0.93 -18.84
N THR A 52 8.18 0.19 -18.67
CA THR A 52 9.44 0.44 -19.39
C THR A 52 10.58 -0.36 -18.75
N ARG A 53 10.57 -0.47 -17.42
CA ARG A 53 11.61 -1.14 -16.63
C ARG A 53 11.28 -2.60 -16.31
N GLY A 54 10.00 -2.98 -16.42
CA GLY A 54 9.52 -4.32 -16.09
C GLY A 54 9.52 -4.62 -14.60
N GLU A 55 9.43 -3.59 -13.75
CA GLU A 55 9.53 -3.72 -12.28
C GLU A 55 8.46 -2.92 -11.55
N GLY A 56 8.10 -3.38 -10.35
CA GLY A 56 7.28 -2.62 -9.41
C GLY A 56 8.09 -1.48 -8.81
N ARG A 57 7.45 -0.32 -8.59
CA ARG A 57 8.08 0.85 -7.95
C ARG A 57 7.16 1.39 -6.87
N LEU A 58 7.77 1.90 -5.81
CA LEU A 58 7.11 2.32 -4.59
C LEU A 58 7.63 3.69 -4.16
N TYR A 59 6.72 4.58 -3.76
CA TYR A 59 7.06 5.93 -3.35
C TYR A 59 6.39 6.29 -2.03
N GLU A 60 7.21 6.77 -1.10
CA GLU A 60 6.76 7.46 0.09
C GLU A 60 6.83 8.97 -0.12
N PHE A 61 6.05 9.69 0.68
CA PHE A 61 5.99 11.14 0.65
C PHE A 61 6.10 11.71 2.06
N ASP A 62 6.51 12.97 2.14
CA ASP A 62 6.38 13.77 3.36
C ASP A 62 5.34 14.89 3.19
N VAL A 63 5.01 15.56 4.28
CA VAL A 63 4.00 16.64 4.30
C VAL A 63 4.36 17.87 3.46
N THR A 64 5.64 18.05 3.10
CA THR A 64 6.12 19.13 2.23
C THR A 64 6.03 18.78 0.74
N GLY A 65 5.60 17.55 0.45
CA GLY A 65 5.59 16.96 -0.89
C GLY A 65 6.96 16.44 -1.30
N GLY A 66 7.89 16.21 -0.37
CA GLY A 66 9.07 15.39 -0.63
C GLY A 66 8.62 14.01 -1.10
N ARG A 67 9.35 13.43 -2.07
CA ARG A 67 9.07 12.13 -2.66
C ARG A 67 10.34 11.29 -2.56
N TYR A 68 10.18 10.08 -2.05
CA TYR A 68 11.27 9.13 -1.83
C TYR A 68 10.88 7.82 -2.49
N GLU A 69 11.79 7.22 -3.26
CA GLU A 69 11.56 5.91 -3.87
C GLU A 69 12.09 4.84 -2.93
N GLU A 70 11.21 3.92 -2.55
CA GLU A 70 11.53 2.79 -1.68
C GLU A 70 11.83 1.55 -2.51
N ALA A 71 12.78 0.75 -2.05
CA ALA A 71 13.25 -0.42 -2.80
C ALA A 71 12.29 -1.60 -2.70
N ASP A 72 11.86 -1.94 -1.48
CA ASP A 72 11.24 -3.24 -1.20
C ASP A 72 9.83 -3.14 -0.59
N HIS A 73 9.64 -2.22 0.37
CA HIS A 73 8.42 -2.12 1.16
C HIS A 73 8.30 -0.72 1.80
N ALA A 74 7.05 -0.32 2.08
CA ALA A 74 6.69 0.95 2.70
C ALA A 74 5.43 0.75 3.54
N SER A 75 5.25 1.55 4.58
CA SER A 75 4.06 1.50 5.44
C SER A 75 3.73 2.89 5.99
N THR A 76 2.46 3.27 5.95
CA THR A 76 1.97 4.58 6.44
C THR A 76 0.73 4.41 7.30
N GLY A 77 0.38 5.44 8.07
CA GLY A 77 -0.71 5.42 9.05
C GLY A 77 -0.23 5.16 10.48
N SER A 78 -1.17 5.07 11.43
CA SER A 78 -0.89 4.93 12.86
C SER A 78 -0.21 3.60 13.20
N GLY A 79 -0.62 2.49 12.57
CA GLY A 79 0.00 1.17 12.74
C GLY A 79 1.25 0.93 11.91
N SER A 80 1.77 1.94 11.19
CA SER A 80 2.88 1.78 10.23
C SER A 80 4.15 1.20 10.85
N LEU A 81 4.53 1.63 12.06
CA LEU A 81 5.73 1.12 12.73
C LEU A 81 5.66 -0.40 12.96
N HIS A 82 4.50 -0.89 13.39
CA HIS A 82 4.26 -2.31 13.66
C HIS A 82 4.21 -3.11 12.36
N ALA A 83 3.40 -2.66 11.39
CA ALA A 83 3.30 -3.30 10.08
C ALA A 83 4.67 -3.34 9.36
N GLY A 84 5.38 -2.22 9.34
CA GLY A 84 6.70 -2.10 8.73
C GLY A 84 7.73 -3.02 9.38
N THR A 85 7.66 -3.24 10.69
CA THR A 85 8.54 -4.19 11.38
C THR A 85 8.28 -5.63 10.95
N VAL A 86 7.00 -6.04 10.86
CA VAL A 86 6.64 -7.38 10.39
C VAL A 86 7.10 -7.60 8.96
N VAL A 87 6.83 -6.65 8.06
CA VAL A 87 7.25 -6.75 6.66
C VAL A 87 8.78 -6.81 6.57
N LYS A 88 9.50 -5.97 7.30
CA LYS A 88 10.98 -5.98 7.32
C LYS A 88 11.55 -7.33 7.74
N LEU A 89 10.93 -8.00 8.70
CA LEU A 89 11.41 -9.29 9.21
C LEU A 89 11.00 -10.47 8.32
N GLY A 90 9.84 -10.40 7.69
CA GLY A 90 9.29 -11.48 6.85
C GLY A 90 9.66 -11.39 5.37
N TYR A 91 9.98 -10.20 4.87
CA TYR A 91 10.26 -9.98 3.46
C TYR A 91 11.52 -10.73 3.00
N ARG A 92 11.39 -11.39 1.85
CA ARG A 92 12.49 -12.03 1.14
C ARG A 92 12.33 -11.75 -0.35
N GLN A 93 13.46 -11.54 -1.01
CA GLN A 93 13.47 -11.41 -2.47
C GLN A 93 12.94 -12.69 -3.13
N GLY A 94 12.09 -12.53 -4.14
CA GLY A 94 11.53 -13.65 -4.92
C GLY A 94 10.31 -14.33 -4.29
N MET A 95 9.70 -13.73 -3.26
CA MET A 95 8.40 -14.18 -2.75
C MET A 95 7.34 -14.14 -3.84
N ASP A 96 6.51 -15.17 -3.90
CA ASP A 96 5.35 -15.17 -4.79
C ASP A 96 4.21 -14.29 -4.26
N VAL A 97 3.18 -14.09 -5.09
CA VAL A 97 2.01 -13.26 -4.72
C VAL A 97 1.31 -13.79 -3.46
N GLY A 98 1.25 -15.11 -3.27
CA GLY A 98 0.64 -15.71 -2.10
C GLY A 98 1.44 -15.44 -0.83
N GLU A 99 2.75 -15.64 -0.87
CA GLU A 99 3.68 -15.35 0.24
C GLU A 99 3.63 -13.87 0.63
N VAL A 100 3.62 -12.95 -0.35
CA VAL A 100 3.52 -11.50 -0.09
C VAL A 100 2.15 -11.14 0.48
N THR A 101 1.08 -11.77 0.00
CA THR A 101 -0.27 -11.56 0.53
C THR A 101 -0.37 -12.02 1.98
N ASP A 102 0.16 -13.19 2.31
CA ASP A 102 0.18 -13.70 3.69
C ASP A 102 0.99 -12.79 4.61
N LEU A 103 2.14 -12.30 4.17
CA LEU A 103 2.96 -11.34 4.92
C LEU A 103 2.23 -10.01 5.14
N ALA A 104 1.52 -9.49 4.13
CA ALA A 104 0.74 -8.27 4.26
C ALA A 104 -0.42 -8.41 5.25
N ILE A 105 -1.13 -9.56 5.22
CA ILE A 105 -2.18 -9.86 6.19
C ILE A 105 -1.60 -9.95 7.60
N GLU A 106 -0.47 -10.65 7.78
CA GLU A 106 0.20 -10.76 9.08
C GLU A 106 0.66 -9.39 9.60
N ALA A 107 1.24 -8.55 8.75
CA ALA A 107 1.66 -7.21 9.13
C ALA A 107 0.49 -6.32 9.59
N LEU A 108 -0.65 -6.39 8.91
CA LEU A 108 -1.85 -5.64 9.31
C LEU A 108 -2.52 -6.23 10.55
N PHE A 109 -2.43 -7.54 10.75
CA PHE A 109 -2.93 -8.21 11.95
C PHE A 109 -2.13 -7.76 13.19
N GLU A 110 -0.80 -7.80 13.14
CA GLU A 110 0.05 -7.35 14.24
C GLU A 110 -0.09 -5.85 14.51
N ALA A 111 -0.21 -5.04 13.45
CA ALA A 111 -0.46 -3.61 13.61
C ALA A 111 -1.78 -3.32 14.32
N ALA A 112 -2.83 -4.12 14.06
CA ALA A 112 -4.11 -3.98 14.73
C ALA A 112 -4.10 -4.44 16.19
N ASP A 113 -3.21 -5.37 16.56
CA ASP A 113 -3.07 -5.83 17.95
C ASP A 113 -2.41 -4.74 18.83
N GLU A 114 -1.47 -3.99 18.26
CA GLU A 114 -0.68 -2.97 18.98
C GLU A 114 -1.21 -1.53 18.83
N ASP A 115 -1.93 -1.21 17.73
CA ASP A 115 -2.49 0.12 17.46
C ASP A 115 -4.02 0.10 17.39
N SER A 116 -4.67 0.72 18.37
CA SER A 116 -6.14 0.80 18.45
C SER A 116 -6.82 1.58 17.32
N ALA A 117 -6.09 2.40 16.57
CA ALA A 117 -6.61 3.08 15.38
C ALA A 117 -6.54 2.19 14.11
N THR A 118 -5.85 1.05 14.18
CA THR A 118 -5.75 0.07 13.10
C THR A 118 -6.74 -1.06 13.32
N GLY A 119 -7.66 -1.25 12.37
CA GLY A 119 -8.60 -2.36 12.39
C GLY A 119 -8.01 -3.61 11.74
N GLY A 120 -7.94 -4.70 12.50
CA GLY A 120 -7.52 -6.01 11.99
C GLY A 120 -8.64 -6.71 11.21
N PRO A 121 -8.35 -7.87 10.60
CA PRO A 121 -9.37 -8.75 10.04
C PRO A 121 -10.45 -9.11 11.08
N ASP A 122 -11.73 -9.06 10.69
CA ASP A 122 -12.89 -9.45 11.50
C ASP A 122 -13.62 -10.63 10.84
N PRO A 123 -13.27 -11.88 11.17
CA PRO A 123 -13.93 -13.07 10.64
C PRO A 123 -15.39 -13.23 11.07
N ILE A 124 -15.81 -12.59 12.17
CA ILE A 124 -17.19 -12.66 12.67
C ILE A 124 -18.10 -11.86 11.74
N ARG A 125 -17.65 -10.68 11.30
CA ARG A 125 -18.39 -9.81 10.39
C ARG A 125 -18.03 -10.00 8.92
N GLY A 126 -16.99 -10.80 8.62
CA GLY A 126 -16.49 -11.00 7.27
C GLY A 126 -15.83 -9.76 6.68
N ILE A 127 -15.12 -8.97 7.49
CA ILE A 127 -14.44 -7.74 7.07
C ILE A 127 -12.93 -8.01 7.03
N TYR A 128 -12.31 -7.80 5.87
CA TYR A 128 -10.90 -8.08 5.65
C TYR A 128 -10.18 -6.86 5.07
N PRO A 129 -8.84 -6.78 5.17
CA PRO A 129 -8.06 -5.77 4.49
C PRO A 129 -8.29 -5.80 2.99
N ILE A 130 -8.12 -4.67 2.30
CA ILE A 130 -8.06 -4.68 0.83
C ILE A 130 -6.62 -4.95 0.42
N VAL A 131 -6.39 -6.06 -0.28
CA VAL A 131 -5.09 -6.40 -0.86
C VAL A 131 -5.22 -6.46 -2.38
N ALA A 132 -4.22 -5.94 -3.08
CA ALA A 132 -4.17 -5.97 -4.52
C ALA A 132 -2.73 -6.08 -5.02
N THR A 133 -2.58 -6.68 -6.20
CA THR A 133 -1.30 -6.77 -6.92
C THR A 133 -1.33 -5.84 -8.12
N ILE A 134 -0.16 -5.28 -8.46
CA ILE A 134 0.03 -4.52 -9.69
C ILE A 134 1.20 -5.16 -10.44
N THR A 135 0.90 -5.79 -11.58
CA THR A 135 1.89 -6.42 -12.47
C THR A 135 1.87 -5.74 -13.84
N ALA A 136 2.57 -6.31 -14.82
CA ALA A 136 2.45 -5.92 -16.22
C ALA A 136 1.01 -6.03 -16.75
N ASP A 137 0.20 -6.92 -16.18
CA ASP A 137 -1.22 -7.11 -16.54
C ASP A 137 -2.14 -6.09 -15.85
N GLY A 138 -1.59 -5.24 -14.98
CA GLY A 138 -2.30 -4.18 -14.29
C GLY A 138 -2.72 -4.52 -12.87
N TYR A 139 -3.69 -3.76 -12.36
CA TYR A 139 -4.22 -3.87 -11.01
C TYR A 139 -5.19 -5.05 -10.90
N THR A 140 -4.95 -5.95 -9.95
CA THR A 140 -5.86 -7.05 -9.60
C THR A 140 -6.09 -7.07 -8.10
N ARG A 141 -7.35 -6.95 -7.67
CA ARG A 141 -7.73 -7.08 -6.26
C ARG A 141 -7.83 -8.57 -5.89
N ILE A 142 -7.25 -8.94 -4.75
CA ILE A 142 -7.42 -10.27 -4.16
C ILE A 142 -8.83 -10.37 -3.58
N SER A 143 -9.53 -11.47 -3.86
CA SER A 143 -10.91 -11.67 -3.42
C SER A 143 -11.00 -11.80 -1.90
N ASP A 144 -12.08 -11.29 -1.32
CA ASP A 144 -12.33 -11.40 0.12
C ASP A 144 -12.41 -12.87 0.59
N ASP A 145 -12.84 -13.80 -0.24
CA ASP A 145 -12.84 -15.25 0.07
C ASP A 145 -11.42 -15.81 0.26
N ASP A 146 -10.46 -15.41 -0.56
CA ASP A 146 -9.05 -15.81 -0.43
C ASP A 146 -8.43 -15.16 0.82
N LEU A 147 -8.72 -13.88 1.04
CA LEU A 147 -8.27 -13.16 2.24
C LEU A 147 -8.85 -13.76 3.52
N ALA A 148 -10.11 -14.22 3.49
CA ALA A 148 -10.75 -14.93 4.59
C ALA A 148 -10.04 -16.25 4.89
N ALA A 149 -9.76 -17.06 3.86
CA ALA A 149 -9.06 -18.34 4.02
C ALA A 149 -7.65 -18.15 4.61
N ARG A 150 -6.89 -17.17 4.10
CA ARG A 150 -5.55 -16.83 4.59
C ARG A 150 -5.57 -16.30 6.03
N THR A 151 -6.54 -15.44 6.36
CA THR A 151 -6.74 -14.94 7.73
C THR A 151 -7.04 -16.08 8.69
N GLN A 152 -7.91 -17.02 8.32
CA GLN A 152 -8.21 -18.20 9.15
C GLN A 152 -6.97 -19.07 9.35
N ALA A 153 -6.16 -19.27 8.30
CA ALA A 153 -4.90 -20.00 8.40
C ALA A 153 -3.90 -19.30 9.35
N LEU A 154 -3.80 -17.96 9.31
CA LEU A 154 -2.99 -17.19 10.25
C LEU A 154 -3.43 -17.41 11.70
N ILE A 155 -4.74 -17.26 11.97
CA ILE A 155 -5.32 -17.44 13.31
C ILE A 155 -5.06 -18.86 13.83
N ALA A 156 -5.27 -19.87 12.99
CA ALA A 156 -5.04 -21.27 13.36
C ALA A 156 -3.57 -21.54 13.73
N ARG A 157 -2.61 -20.98 12.98
CA ARG A 157 -1.18 -21.08 13.33
C ARG A 157 -0.86 -20.45 14.68
N ARG A 158 -1.49 -19.32 15.02
CA ARG A 158 -1.27 -18.63 16.30
C ARG A 158 -1.87 -19.35 17.50
N GLN A 159 -2.99 -20.06 17.31
CA GLN A 159 -3.62 -20.87 18.36
C GLN A 159 -2.90 -22.20 18.64
N GLY A 160 -2.12 -22.69 17.67
CA GLY A 160 -1.37 -23.95 17.79
C GLY A 160 0.04 -23.81 18.38
N ASN A 161 0.51 -22.57 18.61
CA ASN A 161 1.77 -22.24 19.27
C ASN A 161 1.55 -21.95 20.76
#